data_AF-A0A814PYS7-F1
#
_entry.id   AF-A0A814PYS7-F1
#
_cell.length_a   1.000
_cell.length_b   1.000
_cell.length_c   1.000
_cell.angle_alpha   90.00
_cell.angle_beta   90.00
_cell.angle_gamma   90.00
#
_symmetry.space_group_name_H-M   'P 1'
#
loop_
_entity.id
_entity.type
_entity.pdbx_description
1 polymer ?
#
loop_
_entity_poly.entity_id
_entity_poly.type
_entity_poly.pdbx_seq_one_letter_code
_entity_poly.pdbx_strand_id
1 'polypeptide(L)'
;MDESGTLRNGVDLLQNQLNDIHVEMFEFIFKQISYELVKQGISTLYSNYELLVKMLAHVQNDHQTTYLSALGLSYDQYLKLKEVLQNITLKYKFKNLEYLLCKVIEKQQQQRNKVYGKEILKYVTATPTYGSRSFRDFITKKHLTNVITPGDYQSMELIFIDLIEFYCKKIPSPDETELVSFLQKLLAIPSVTGTVEESLAQQWLAGQFEQNGFEIDLWQIDLPAAKSHPDFPGLEAPRTEALGLVAWWGGENGPTLVLNGHIDVVPPGDLNQWKGDPFSGRIENGRVYGRGSCDMKGGLVCNLFAIKAIKDAGIKLKGKVLFQSVVGEEDGGLGTFATLQRGYRGDAAIIPEPTEMQIISACAGALTFRLKLTGLAAHASNRLDGVSVIEKFWEIWKALKRLEEEKNKISNSLMARYKLPYPLSVGILQAGNWSSSVPDQLLAEGRLGVALGESPQTARKEFEMALNEVCFQDDWLRQHPVEIDWFGGQFASGQIPETHPLVILVSESHQSLFGNYPAVHGAPYGSDLRLMNGLGGIPTLHYGPGSVTLAHAPNEYVPISDLMTITRTLIKIIIDFCGVEEEV
;
A
#
# COMPACT_ATOMS: atom_id res chain seq x y z
N MET A 1 -48.62 24.92 -16.66
CA MET A 1 -48.96 24.55 -18.05
C MET A 1 -50.21 25.31 -18.44
N ASP A 2 -50.37 25.69 -19.70
CA ASP A 2 -51.71 25.99 -20.25
C ASP A 2 -52.34 24.72 -20.84
N GLU A 3 -53.59 24.82 -21.28
CA GLU A 3 -54.44 23.71 -21.72
C GLU A 3 -53.91 22.92 -22.93
N SER A 4 -52.79 23.34 -23.54
CA SER A 4 -52.13 22.62 -24.64
C SER A 4 -50.90 21.80 -24.22
N GLY A 5 -50.52 21.79 -22.94
CA GLY A 5 -49.46 20.91 -22.43
C GLY A 5 -48.05 21.17 -22.97
N THR A 6 -47.80 22.30 -23.65
CA THR A 6 -46.47 22.64 -24.18
C THR A 6 -45.76 23.64 -23.27
N LEU A 7 -44.54 23.30 -22.82
CA LEU A 7 -43.66 24.10 -21.97
C LEU A 7 -42.96 25.21 -22.80
N ARG A 8 -43.72 26.19 -23.30
CA ARG A 8 -43.15 27.29 -24.10
C ARG A 8 -42.76 28.55 -23.33
N ASN A 9 -43.16 28.69 -22.07
CA ASN A 9 -42.87 29.92 -21.29
C ASN A 9 -41.75 29.77 -20.24
N GLY A 10 -41.10 28.61 -20.11
CA GLY A 10 -40.02 28.42 -19.13
C GLY A 10 -38.69 29.04 -19.55
N VAL A 11 -38.39 29.01 -20.85
CA VAL A 11 -37.12 29.50 -21.41
C VAL A 11 -37.11 31.03 -21.47
N ASP A 12 -38.22 31.65 -21.84
CA ASP A 12 -38.34 33.13 -21.90
C ASP A 12 -38.37 33.78 -20.50
N LEU A 13 -38.87 33.06 -19.48
CA LEU A 13 -38.77 33.50 -18.07
C LEU A 13 -37.33 33.42 -17.55
N LEU A 14 -36.58 32.38 -17.94
CA LEU A 14 -35.18 32.20 -17.56
C LEU A 14 -34.29 33.26 -18.23
N GLN A 15 -34.49 33.56 -19.51
CA GLN A 15 -33.67 34.54 -20.24
C GLN A 15 -33.78 35.97 -19.68
N ASN A 16 -34.97 36.40 -19.25
CA ASN A 16 -35.16 37.76 -18.73
C ASN A 16 -34.81 37.94 -17.24
N GLN A 17 -34.58 36.85 -16.49
CA GLN A 17 -34.26 36.92 -15.05
C GLN A 17 -32.81 36.54 -14.71
N LEU A 18 -32.04 35.97 -15.66
CA LEU A 18 -30.65 35.54 -15.44
C LEU A 18 -29.66 36.66 -15.10
N ASN A 19 -30.02 37.92 -15.30
CA ASN A 19 -29.15 39.05 -14.95
C ASN A 19 -29.13 39.39 -13.45
N ASP A 20 -30.05 38.87 -12.62
CA ASP A 20 -30.16 39.19 -11.18
C ASP A 20 -30.49 37.97 -10.28
N ILE A 21 -30.09 36.76 -10.65
CA ILE A 21 -30.38 35.57 -9.81
C ILE A 21 -29.41 35.47 -8.64
N HIS A 22 -29.88 35.86 -7.45
CA HIS A 22 -29.30 35.41 -6.18
C HIS A 22 -29.61 33.92 -5.95
N VAL A 23 -28.63 33.18 -5.42
CA VAL A 23 -28.70 31.72 -5.12
C VAL A 23 -29.99 31.32 -4.39
N GLU A 24 -30.50 32.19 -3.52
CA GLU A 24 -31.72 31.99 -2.73
C GLU A 24 -33.01 31.89 -3.57
N MET A 25 -33.07 32.59 -4.71
CA MET A 25 -34.24 32.56 -5.60
C MET A 25 -34.27 31.27 -6.44
N PHE A 26 -33.11 30.74 -6.80
CA PHE A 26 -32.99 29.44 -7.46
C PHE A 26 -33.28 28.28 -6.49
N GLU A 27 -32.85 28.41 -5.23
CA GLU A 27 -33.23 27.48 -4.14
C GLU A 27 -34.75 27.44 -3.92
N PHE A 28 -35.45 28.59 -4.02
CA PHE A 28 -36.90 28.66 -3.92
C PHE A 28 -37.61 27.94 -5.08
N ILE A 29 -37.17 28.19 -6.32
CA ILE A 29 -37.71 27.55 -7.53
C ILE A 29 -37.49 26.03 -7.48
N PHE A 30 -36.29 25.57 -7.09
CA PHE A 30 -35.98 24.15 -6.97
C PHE A 30 -36.82 23.47 -5.88
N LYS A 31 -37.07 24.14 -4.75
CA LYS A 31 -37.98 23.65 -3.69
C LYS A 31 -39.42 23.49 -4.20
N GLN A 32 -39.94 24.46 -4.95
CA GLN A 32 -41.30 24.40 -5.50
C GLN A 32 -41.44 23.30 -6.55
N ILE A 33 -40.44 23.14 -7.44
CA ILE A 33 -40.40 22.06 -8.42
C ILE A 33 -40.33 20.69 -7.73
N SER A 34 -39.46 20.53 -6.73
CA SER A 34 -39.35 19.29 -5.95
C SER A 34 -40.65 18.95 -5.21
N TYR A 35 -41.34 19.95 -4.65
CA TYR A 35 -42.61 19.78 -3.95
C TYR A 35 -43.76 19.35 -4.87
N GLU A 36 -43.84 19.92 -6.07
CA GLU A 36 -44.86 19.55 -7.06
C GLU A 36 -44.58 18.21 -7.76
N LEU A 37 -43.30 17.85 -7.97
CA LEU A 37 -42.91 16.54 -8.51
C LEU A 37 -43.24 15.39 -7.53
N VAL A 38 -43.11 15.61 -6.23
CA VAL A 38 -43.51 14.64 -5.18
C VAL A 38 -45.03 14.39 -5.18
N LYS A 39 -45.85 15.31 -5.71
CA LYS A 39 -47.29 15.07 -5.86
C LYS A 39 -47.62 14.04 -6.95
N GLN A 40 -46.78 13.87 -7.98
CA GLN A 40 -47.14 13.17 -9.22
C GLN A 40 -46.68 11.70 -9.33
N GLY A 41 -45.77 11.22 -8.47
CA GLY A 41 -45.36 9.79 -8.40
C GLY A 41 -43.88 9.53 -8.65
N ILE A 42 -43.40 8.32 -8.29
CA ILE A 42 -41.97 7.97 -8.23
C ILE A 42 -41.32 7.93 -9.62
N SER A 43 -41.97 7.36 -10.64
CA SER A 43 -41.38 7.24 -11.98
C SER A 43 -41.15 8.60 -12.64
N THR A 44 -42.09 9.55 -12.46
CA THR A 44 -41.99 10.92 -12.97
C THR A 44 -40.88 11.71 -12.27
N LEU A 45 -40.64 11.42 -10.99
CA LEU A 45 -39.59 12.06 -10.21
C LEU A 45 -38.19 11.56 -10.63
N TYR A 46 -38.05 10.26 -10.88
CA TYR A 46 -36.81 9.65 -11.36
C TYR A 46 -36.44 10.11 -12.78
N SER A 47 -37.38 10.13 -13.74
CA SER A 47 -37.11 10.59 -15.11
C SER A 47 -36.69 12.07 -15.18
N ASN A 48 -37.23 12.91 -14.30
CA ASN A 48 -36.86 14.33 -14.23
C ASN A 48 -35.52 14.54 -13.49
N TYR A 49 -35.20 13.72 -12.48
CA TYR A 49 -33.88 13.69 -11.85
C TYR A 49 -32.81 13.20 -12.84
N GLU A 50 -33.09 12.16 -13.62
CA GLU A 50 -32.20 11.64 -14.67
C GLU A 50 -31.94 12.70 -15.76
N LEU A 51 -32.96 13.48 -16.13
CA LEU A 51 -32.80 14.61 -17.04
C LEU A 51 -31.87 15.69 -16.44
N LEU A 52 -32.05 16.00 -15.16
CA LEU A 52 -31.20 16.97 -14.43
C LEU A 52 -29.75 16.48 -14.31
N VAL A 53 -29.55 15.19 -14.01
CA VAL A 53 -28.23 14.54 -13.93
C VAL A 53 -27.57 14.45 -15.30
N LYS A 54 -28.32 14.17 -16.38
CA LYS A 54 -27.81 14.20 -17.76
C LYS A 54 -27.40 15.62 -18.17
N MET A 55 -28.15 16.64 -17.78
CA MET A 55 -27.75 18.05 -17.96
C MET A 55 -26.46 18.36 -17.18
N LEU A 56 -26.32 17.88 -15.94
CA LEU A 56 -25.13 18.07 -15.11
C LEU A 56 -23.88 17.32 -15.64
N ALA A 57 -24.05 16.10 -16.14
CA ALA A 57 -22.98 15.29 -16.72
C ALA A 57 -22.45 15.87 -18.04
N HIS A 58 -23.31 16.50 -18.84
CA HIS A 58 -22.88 17.25 -20.03
C HIS A 58 -22.18 18.57 -19.70
N VAL A 59 -22.53 19.22 -18.59
CA VAL A 59 -21.87 20.46 -18.11
C VAL A 59 -20.44 20.21 -17.62
N GLN A 60 -20.08 18.98 -17.23
CA GLN A 60 -18.74 18.64 -16.75
C GLN A 60 -17.72 18.32 -17.85
N ASN A 61 -18.15 17.91 -19.05
CA ASN A 61 -17.29 17.17 -19.98
C ASN A 61 -16.90 17.86 -21.30
N ASP A 62 -17.19 19.14 -21.54
CA ASP A 62 -16.86 19.73 -22.85
C ASP A 62 -16.33 21.18 -22.83
N HIS A 63 -15.28 21.41 -23.64
CA HIS A 63 -14.60 22.70 -23.82
C HIS A 63 -15.09 23.48 -25.07
N GLN A 64 -16.21 23.11 -25.67
CA GLN A 64 -16.65 23.72 -26.93
C GLN A 64 -17.66 24.88 -26.78
N THR A 65 -17.34 25.99 -27.45
CA THR A 65 -18.10 27.24 -27.63
C THR A 65 -19.45 27.08 -28.35
N THR A 66 -19.72 25.91 -28.95
CA THR A 66 -20.86 25.68 -29.85
C THR A 66 -22.23 25.63 -29.14
N TYR A 67 -22.27 25.35 -27.83
CA TYR A 67 -23.52 25.31 -27.04
C TYR A 67 -23.85 26.61 -26.29
N LEU A 68 -22.86 27.48 -26.09
CA LEU A 68 -23.06 28.81 -25.48
C LEU A 68 -24.00 29.67 -26.33
N SER A 69 -23.94 29.52 -27.66
CA SER A 69 -24.86 30.18 -28.59
C SER A 69 -26.28 29.60 -28.55
N ALA A 70 -26.44 28.30 -28.30
CA ALA A 70 -27.74 27.63 -28.22
C ALA A 70 -28.51 27.98 -26.94
N LEU A 71 -27.80 28.32 -25.86
CA LEU A 71 -28.38 28.77 -24.59
C LEU A 71 -28.36 30.30 -24.42
N GLY A 72 -27.70 31.04 -25.33
CA GLY A 72 -27.57 32.50 -25.27
C GLY A 72 -26.72 33.02 -24.10
N LEU A 73 -25.86 32.18 -23.52
CA LEU A 73 -25.04 32.50 -22.34
C LEU A 73 -23.63 32.92 -22.73
N SER A 74 -23.08 33.94 -22.06
CA SER A 74 -21.65 34.23 -22.11
C SER A 74 -20.84 33.19 -21.33
N TYR A 75 -19.53 33.08 -21.63
CA TYR A 75 -18.64 32.11 -20.98
C TYR A 75 -18.56 32.32 -19.45
N ASP A 76 -18.55 33.57 -18.98
CA ASP A 76 -18.57 33.89 -17.55
C ASP A 76 -19.89 33.51 -16.87
N GLN A 77 -21.02 33.64 -17.57
CA GLN A 77 -22.32 33.17 -17.06
C GLN A 77 -22.37 31.63 -16.97
N TYR A 78 -21.72 30.94 -17.90
CA TYR A 78 -21.57 29.47 -17.85
C TYR A 78 -20.72 29.02 -16.66
N LEU A 79 -19.60 29.68 -16.36
CA LEU A 79 -18.76 29.35 -15.21
C LEU A 79 -19.49 29.59 -13.88
N LYS A 80 -20.23 30.70 -13.74
CA LYS A 80 -21.08 30.96 -12.57
C LYS A 80 -22.19 29.92 -12.43
N LEU A 81 -22.85 29.54 -13.52
CA LEU A 81 -23.87 28.50 -13.49
C LEU A 81 -23.28 27.14 -13.09
N LYS A 82 -22.08 26.80 -13.57
CA LYS A 82 -21.35 25.58 -13.20
C LYS A 82 -21.00 25.55 -11.71
N GLU A 83 -20.50 26.65 -11.17
CA GLU A 83 -20.16 26.80 -9.74
C GLU A 83 -21.41 26.72 -8.85
N VAL A 84 -22.50 27.39 -9.23
CA VAL A 84 -23.79 27.34 -8.52
C VAL A 84 -24.38 25.93 -8.56
N LEU A 85 -24.33 25.24 -9.70
CA LEU A 85 -24.82 23.87 -9.85
C LEU A 85 -23.97 22.86 -9.06
N GLN A 86 -22.64 23.02 -9.01
CA GLN A 86 -21.77 22.22 -8.15
C GLN A 86 -22.09 22.42 -6.67
N ASN A 87 -22.27 23.68 -6.24
CA ASN A 87 -22.63 24.01 -4.87
C ASN A 87 -24.04 23.51 -4.48
N ILE A 88 -25.02 23.57 -5.39
CA ILE A 88 -26.36 22.99 -5.17
C ILE A 88 -26.28 21.45 -5.10
N THR A 89 -25.49 20.82 -5.96
CA THR A 89 -25.30 19.36 -5.98
C THR A 89 -24.66 18.85 -4.69
N LEU A 90 -23.72 19.62 -4.12
CA LEU A 90 -23.10 19.35 -2.83
C LEU A 90 -24.01 19.68 -1.64
N LYS A 91 -24.79 20.77 -1.67
CA LYS A 91 -25.60 21.22 -0.52
C LYS A 91 -26.96 20.53 -0.40
N TYR A 92 -27.55 20.06 -1.51
CA TYR A 92 -28.92 19.54 -1.55
C TYR A 92 -29.07 18.02 -1.77
N LYS A 93 -27.98 17.28 -2.02
CA LYS A 93 -28.02 15.80 -2.03
C LYS A 93 -28.36 15.20 -0.65
N PHE A 94 -28.00 15.87 0.44
CA PHE A 94 -27.95 15.27 1.76
C PHE A 94 -29.28 15.27 2.52
N LYS A 95 -30.05 16.38 2.49
CA LYS A 95 -31.29 16.50 3.30
C LYS A 95 -32.57 16.07 2.59
N ASN A 96 -32.59 16.13 1.26
CA ASN A 96 -33.81 15.86 0.49
C ASN A 96 -33.97 14.40 0.10
N LEU A 97 -32.90 13.59 -0.05
CA LEU A 97 -33.02 12.19 -0.46
C LEU A 97 -33.59 11.31 0.66
N GLU A 98 -33.09 11.48 1.89
CA GLU A 98 -33.60 10.81 3.09
C GLU A 98 -35.07 11.22 3.37
N TYR A 99 -35.35 12.52 3.26
CA TYR A 99 -36.71 13.06 3.37
C TYR A 99 -37.63 12.57 2.24
N LEU A 100 -37.14 12.45 1.00
CA LEU A 100 -37.89 11.89 -0.13
C LEU A 100 -38.18 10.41 0.08
N LEU A 101 -37.20 9.61 0.50
CA LEU A 101 -37.40 8.18 0.73
C LEU A 101 -38.42 7.95 1.84
N CYS A 102 -38.31 8.68 2.95
CA CYS A 102 -39.28 8.66 4.04
C CYS A 102 -40.66 9.14 3.57
N LYS A 103 -40.75 10.22 2.78
CA LYS A 103 -42.03 10.74 2.26
C LYS A 103 -42.68 9.85 1.21
N VAL A 104 -41.90 9.19 0.37
CA VAL A 104 -42.37 8.23 -0.64
C VAL A 104 -42.91 6.97 0.04
N ILE A 105 -42.21 6.46 1.07
CA ILE A 105 -42.66 5.34 1.89
C ILE A 105 -43.88 5.74 2.76
N GLU A 106 -43.92 6.97 3.29
CA GLU A 106 -45.07 7.51 4.04
C GLU A 106 -46.31 7.74 3.17
N LYS A 107 -46.13 8.16 1.91
CA LYS A 107 -47.25 8.50 1.00
C LYS A 107 -47.90 7.27 0.38
N GLN A 108 -47.18 6.15 0.24
CA GLN A 108 -47.76 4.93 -0.33
C GLN A 108 -48.60 4.11 0.66
N GLN A 109 -48.37 4.09 1.99
CA GLN A 109 -49.30 3.45 2.96
C GLN A 109 -49.24 3.99 4.41
N GLN A 110 -50.38 3.93 5.12
CA GLN A 110 -50.59 4.39 6.51
C GLN A 110 -49.66 3.71 7.54
N GLN A 111 -49.01 4.54 8.37
CA GLN A 111 -48.38 4.35 9.68
C GLN A 111 -47.44 3.14 9.98
N ARG A 112 -47.55 1.98 9.34
CA ARG A 112 -46.76 0.76 9.69
C ARG A 112 -45.29 0.79 9.24
N ASN A 113 -44.89 1.64 8.30
CA ASN A 113 -43.59 1.53 7.62
C ASN A 113 -42.48 2.50 8.03
N LYS A 114 -42.67 3.34 9.07
CA LYS A 114 -41.58 4.14 9.66
C LYS A 114 -40.39 3.27 10.13
N VAL A 115 -40.67 2.01 10.46
CA VAL A 115 -39.68 1.02 10.89
C VAL A 115 -38.81 0.55 9.71
N TYR A 116 -39.39 0.32 8.52
CA TYR A 116 -38.65 -0.25 7.39
C TYR A 116 -37.73 0.74 6.68
N GLY A 117 -38.10 2.03 6.60
CA GLY A 117 -37.19 3.06 6.07
C GLY A 117 -35.92 3.18 6.91
N LYS A 118 -36.05 3.08 8.24
CA LYS A 118 -34.90 3.02 9.17
C LYS A 118 -34.09 1.74 9.04
N GLU A 119 -34.75 0.59 8.82
CA GLU A 119 -34.07 -0.70 8.61
C GLU A 119 -33.30 -0.76 7.28
N ILE A 120 -33.84 -0.19 6.20
CA ILE A 120 -33.14 -0.06 4.91
C ILE A 120 -31.90 0.83 5.09
N LEU A 121 -32.06 1.98 5.76
CA LEU A 121 -30.95 2.89 6.03
C LEU A 121 -29.88 2.20 6.87
N LYS A 122 -30.28 1.49 7.95
CA LYS A 122 -29.38 0.68 8.79
C LYS A 122 -28.66 -0.40 8.00
N TYR A 123 -29.33 -1.05 7.04
CA TYR A 123 -28.75 -2.06 6.17
C TYR A 123 -27.75 -1.45 5.17
N VAL A 124 -28.07 -0.32 4.54
CA VAL A 124 -27.17 0.40 3.62
C VAL A 124 -25.94 0.96 4.37
N THR A 125 -26.12 1.49 5.58
CA THR A 125 -24.99 1.98 6.40
C THR A 125 -24.11 0.86 6.96
N ALA A 126 -24.67 -0.34 7.18
CA ALA A 126 -23.93 -1.47 7.74
C ALA A 126 -23.30 -2.38 6.66
N THR A 127 -23.67 -2.22 5.39
CA THR A 127 -23.20 -3.08 4.29
C THR A 127 -22.76 -2.19 3.13
N PRO A 128 -21.51 -1.68 3.15
CA PRO A 128 -21.05 -0.68 2.18
C PRO A 128 -20.78 -1.23 0.78
N THR A 129 -20.90 -2.54 0.57
CA THR A 129 -20.78 -3.14 -0.76
C THR A 129 -21.97 -4.02 -1.09
N TYR A 130 -22.48 -3.89 -2.32
CA TYR A 130 -23.10 -4.89 -3.20
C TYR A 130 -24.11 -4.21 -4.16
N GLY A 131 -24.01 -4.45 -5.47
CA GLY A 131 -24.95 -3.95 -6.48
C GLY A 131 -26.35 -4.57 -6.42
N SER A 132 -27.18 -4.25 -7.43
CA SER A 132 -28.61 -4.63 -7.62
C SER A 132 -29.08 -5.95 -6.97
N ARG A 133 -28.29 -7.02 -7.04
CA ARG A 133 -28.57 -8.34 -6.43
C ARG A 133 -28.83 -8.28 -4.90
N SER A 134 -28.12 -7.45 -4.14
CA SER A 134 -28.27 -7.35 -2.68
C SER A 134 -29.56 -6.66 -2.25
N PHE A 135 -30.04 -5.71 -3.05
CA PHE A 135 -31.34 -5.08 -2.85
C PHE A 135 -32.46 -6.11 -2.99
N ARG A 136 -32.38 -6.95 -4.03
CA ARG A 136 -33.36 -8.03 -4.24
C ARG A 136 -33.36 -9.05 -3.11
N ASP A 137 -32.18 -9.42 -2.62
CA ASP A 137 -32.03 -10.31 -1.47
C ASP A 137 -32.56 -9.69 -0.17
N PHE A 138 -32.32 -8.40 0.07
CA PHE A 138 -32.88 -7.66 1.21
C PHE A 138 -34.41 -7.64 1.18
N ILE A 139 -35.00 -7.29 0.02
CA ILE A 139 -36.46 -7.29 -0.18
C ILE A 139 -37.03 -8.69 0.04
N THR A 140 -36.34 -9.73 -0.44
CA THR A 140 -36.77 -11.12 -0.28
C THR A 140 -36.66 -11.60 1.17
N LYS A 141 -35.53 -11.35 1.85
CA LYS A 141 -35.30 -11.74 3.25
C LYS A 141 -36.21 -11.04 4.25
N LYS A 142 -36.61 -9.80 3.97
CA LYS A 142 -37.55 -9.04 4.81
C LYS A 142 -39.02 -9.23 4.38
N HIS A 143 -39.29 -10.16 3.45
CA HIS A 143 -40.63 -10.47 2.92
C HIS A 143 -41.38 -9.26 2.34
N LEU A 144 -40.65 -8.31 1.72
CA LEU A 144 -41.18 -7.06 1.17
C LEU A 144 -41.68 -7.22 -0.29
N THR A 145 -41.55 -8.40 -0.89
CA THR A 145 -41.94 -8.70 -2.29
C THR A 145 -43.41 -8.47 -2.60
N ASN A 146 -44.29 -8.57 -1.59
CA ASN A 146 -45.74 -8.40 -1.75
C ASN A 146 -46.19 -6.93 -1.59
N VAL A 147 -45.25 -6.02 -1.32
CA VAL A 147 -45.50 -4.62 -0.97
C VAL A 147 -44.99 -3.66 -2.06
N ILE A 148 -44.05 -4.10 -2.91
CA ILE A 148 -43.40 -3.28 -3.93
C ILE A 148 -43.94 -3.66 -5.31
N THR A 149 -44.47 -2.67 -6.05
CA THR A 149 -44.93 -2.91 -7.43
C THR A 149 -43.74 -3.07 -8.38
N PRO A 150 -43.87 -3.82 -9.51
CA PRO A 150 -42.76 -4.03 -10.44
C PRO A 150 -42.12 -2.75 -11.00
N GLY A 151 -42.90 -1.66 -11.19
CA GLY A 151 -42.38 -0.37 -11.66
C GLY A 151 -41.63 0.43 -10.59
N ASP A 152 -42.05 0.31 -9.32
CA ASP A 152 -41.35 0.91 -8.19
C ASP A 152 -40.05 0.16 -7.86
N TYR A 153 -39.99 -1.14 -8.19
CA TYR A 153 -38.83 -1.99 -7.97
C TYR A 153 -37.58 -1.50 -8.70
N GLN A 154 -37.72 -1.18 -10.00
CA GLN A 154 -36.61 -0.73 -10.83
C GLN A 154 -36.12 0.67 -10.40
N SER A 155 -37.05 1.55 -9.99
CA SER A 155 -36.72 2.89 -9.48
C SER A 155 -36.04 2.84 -8.11
N MET A 156 -36.50 1.96 -7.21
CA MET A 156 -35.88 1.75 -5.90
C MET A 156 -34.52 1.07 -5.99
N GLU A 157 -34.34 0.14 -6.93
CA GLU A 157 -33.05 -0.51 -7.21
C GLU A 157 -32.00 0.51 -7.68
N LEU A 158 -32.41 1.47 -8.52
CA LEU A 158 -31.55 2.57 -8.96
C LEU A 158 -31.22 3.55 -7.83
N ILE A 159 -32.21 3.94 -7.01
CA ILE A 159 -31.98 4.79 -5.82
C ILE A 159 -31.06 4.08 -4.80
N PHE A 160 -31.19 2.76 -4.64
CA PHE A 160 -30.34 1.96 -3.78
C PHE A 160 -28.90 1.89 -4.30
N ILE A 161 -28.70 1.75 -5.62
CA ILE A 161 -27.38 1.85 -6.26
C ILE A 161 -26.78 3.24 -6.06
N ASP A 162 -27.56 4.30 -6.26
CA ASP A 162 -27.12 5.69 -6.03
C ASP A 162 -26.76 5.95 -4.56
N LEU A 163 -27.49 5.35 -3.61
CA LEU A 163 -27.20 5.41 -2.18
C LEU A 163 -25.94 4.63 -1.80
N ILE A 164 -25.73 3.45 -2.38
CA ILE A 164 -24.48 2.70 -2.21
C ILE A 164 -23.32 3.48 -2.82
N GLU A 165 -23.45 4.00 -4.04
CA GLU A 165 -22.43 4.89 -4.62
C GLU A 165 -22.18 6.12 -3.75
N PHE A 166 -23.22 6.67 -3.12
CA PHE A 166 -23.12 7.81 -2.21
C PHE A 166 -22.42 7.47 -0.88
N TYR A 167 -22.66 6.29 -0.30
CA TYR A 167 -21.94 5.83 0.89
C TYR A 167 -20.51 5.38 0.55
N CYS A 168 -20.30 4.77 -0.61
CA CYS A 168 -18.97 4.48 -1.16
C CYS A 168 -18.18 5.76 -1.47
N LYS A 169 -18.87 6.87 -1.83
CA LYS A 169 -18.28 8.21 -2.00
C LYS A 169 -17.75 8.84 -0.68
N LYS A 170 -17.88 8.17 0.48
CA LYS A 170 -17.15 8.57 1.70
C LYS A 170 -15.69 8.13 1.72
N ILE A 171 -15.29 7.16 0.88
CA ILE A 171 -13.89 6.77 0.75
C ILE A 171 -13.33 7.54 -0.44
N PRO A 172 -12.38 8.48 -0.23
CA PRO A 172 -11.79 9.21 -1.34
C PRO A 172 -11.02 8.27 -2.27
N SER A 173 -10.93 8.62 -3.54
CA SER A 173 -10.12 7.89 -4.52
C SER A 173 -8.87 8.71 -4.83
N PRO A 174 -7.69 8.08 -4.94
CA PRO A 174 -6.51 8.76 -5.46
C PRO A 174 -6.69 9.11 -6.94
N ASP A 175 -6.00 10.16 -7.39
CA ASP A 175 -5.83 10.46 -8.81
C ASP A 175 -4.75 9.53 -9.41
N GLU A 176 -5.16 8.67 -10.34
CA GLU A 176 -4.28 7.69 -10.98
C GLU A 176 -3.16 8.36 -11.79
N THR A 177 -3.46 9.45 -12.49
CA THR A 177 -2.49 10.13 -13.35
C THR A 177 -1.42 10.81 -12.50
N GLU A 178 -1.83 11.46 -11.42
CA GLU A 178 -0.92 12.09 -10.48
C GLU A 178 -0.04 11.05 -9.77
N LEU A 179 -0.65 9.95 -9.29
CA LEU A 179 0.06 8.85 -8.63
C LEU A 179 1.15 8.25 -9.54
N VAL A 180 0.78 7.92 -10.77
CA VAL A 180 1.73 7.34 -11.75
C VAL A 180 2.81 8.35 -12.10
N SER A 181 2.47 9.62 -12.32
CA SER A 181 3.47 10.66 -12.61
C SER A 181 4.44 10.86 -11.44
N PHE A 182 3.96 10.80 -10.21
CA PHE A 182 4.80 10.88 -9.01
C PHE A 182 5.77 9.71 -8.93
N LEU A 183 5.29 8.49 -9.17
CA LEU A 183 6.13 7.29 -9.19
C LEU A 183 7.22 7.42 -10.27
N GLN A 184 6.91 7.87 -11.48
CA GLN A 184 7.92 8.08 -12.53
C GLN A 184 9.02 9.05 -12.10
N LYS A 185 8.66 10.17 -11.45
CA LYS A 185 9.63 11.16 -10.95
C LYS A 185 10.52 10.57 -9.85
N LEU A 186 9.95 9.77 -8.94
CA LEU A 186 10.70 9.12 -7.88
C LEU A 186 11.62 8.02 -8.41
N LEU A 187 11.20 7.28 -9.45
CA LEU A 187 12.02 6.28 -10.13
C LEU A 187 13.22 6.90 -10.86
N ALA A 188 13.04 8.10 -11.40
CA ALA A 188 14.11 8.84 -12.08
C ALA A 188 15.26 9.27 -11.15
N ILE A 189 15.08 9.19 -9.83
CA ILE A 189 16.17 9.33 -8.86
C ILE A 189 16.72 7.93 -8.58
N PRO A 190 17.92 7.58 -9.07
CA PRO A 190 18.48 6.24 -8.93
C PRO A 190 19.09 6.07 -7.54
N SER A 191 18.22 6.03 -6.52
CA SER A 191 18.55 5.87 -5.09
C SER A 191 19.07 4.49 -4.78
N VAL A 192 20.16 4.08 -5.44
CA VAL A 192 20.80 2.82 -5.18
C VAL A 192 21.33 2.81 -3.75
N THR A 193 21.11 1.71 -3.03
CA THR A 193 21.48 1.54 -1.63
C THR A 193 22.90 2.06 -1.34
N GLY A 194 22.99 3.04 -0.43
CA GLY A 194 24.23 3.67 0.02
C GLY A 194 24.85 4.73 -0.90
N THR A 195 24.24 5.08 -2.02
CA THR A 195 24.70 6.19 -2.86
C THR A 195 24.19 7.54 -2.38
N VAL A 196 24.76 8.64 -2.91
CA VAL A 196 24.29 10.00 -2.59
C VAL A 196 22.86 10.23 -3.08
N GLU A 197 22.46 9.54 -4.16
CA GLU A 197 21.11 9.61 -4.70
C GLU A 197 20.05 9.03 -3.75
N GLU A 198 20.42 8.13 -2.83
CA GLU A 198 19.58 7.68 -1.71
C GLU A 198 19.17 8.88 -0.83
N SER A 199 20.15 9.72 -0.46
CA SER A 199 19.91 10.96 0.30
C SER A 199 19.18 12.03 -0.52
N LEU A 200 19.47 12.16 -1.82
CA LEU A 200 18.75 13.09 -2.71
C LEU A 200 17.28 12.71 -2.85
N ALA A 201 16.95 11.41 -2.90
CA ALA A 201 15.57 10.94 -2.94
C ALA A 201 14.81 11.31 -1.67
N GLN A 202 15.45 11.19 -0.49
CA GLN A 202 14.88 11.63 0.78
C GLN A 202 14.62 13.14 0.80
N GLN A 203 15.59 13.95 0.36
CA GLN A 203 15.43 15.41 0.29
C GLN A 203 14.31 15.82 -0.68
N TRP A 204 14.26 15.18 -1.85
CA TRP A 204 13.21 15.42 -2.84
C TRP A 204 11.84 15.09 -2.27
N LEU A 205 11.70 13.93 -1.62
CA LEU A 205 10.44 13.48 -1.02
C LEU A 205 10.01 14.39 0.15
N ALA A 206 10.94 14.83 0.99
CA ALA A 206 10.68 15.82 2.04
C ALA A 206 10.10 17.12 1.45
N GLY A 207 10.69 17.63 0.37
CA GLY A 207 10.16 18.80 -0.34
C GLY A 207 8.75 18.59 -0.91
N GLN A 208 8.40 17.37 -1.34
CA GLN A 208 7.02 17.04 -1.73
C GLN A 208 6.06 17.08 -0.53
N PHE A 209 6.47 16.58 0.64
CA PHE A 209 5.65 16.66 1.86
C PHE A 209 5.42 18.09 2.34
N GLU A 210 6.47 18.92 2.35
CA GLU A 210 6.37 20.34 2.72
C GLU A 210 5.36 21.08 1.82
N GLN A 211 5.45 20.87 0.50
CA GLN A 211 4.54 21.49 -0.48
C GLN A 211 3.07 21.06 -0.29
N ASN A 212 2.84 19.87 0.25
CA ASN A 212 1.50 19.34 0.54
C ASN A 212 1.05 19.61 1.99
N GLY A 213 1.78 20.44 2.75
CA GLY A 213 1.40 20.87 4.09
C GLY A 213 1.37 19.74 5.12
N PHE A 214 2.38 18.86 5.07
CA PHE A 214 2.66 17.88 6.10
C PHE A 214 3.66 18.43 7.12
N GLU A 215 3.57 17.95 8.35
CA GLU A 215 4.67 18.12 9.30
C GLU A 215 5.75 17.09 8.96
N ILE A 216 7.01 17.49 9.06
CA ILE A 216 8.14 16.66 8.64
C ILE A 216 9.30 16.72 9.64
N ASP A 217 10.07 15.65 9.66
CA ASP A 217 11.39 15.59 10.25
C ASP A 217 12.33 14.88 9.26
N LEU A 218 13.25 15.65 8.70
CA LEU A 218 14.35 15.19 7.87
C LEU A 218 15.64 15.42 8.64
N TRP A 219 16.40 14.36 8.90
CA TRP A 219 17.62 14.46 9.71
C TRP A 219 18.76 13.61 9.20
N GLN A 220 19.98 14.03 9.54
CA GLN A 220 21.18 13.23 9.35
C GLN A 220 21.24 12.11 10.37
N ILE A 221 21.30 10.85 9.91
CA ILE A 221 21.52 9.70 10.78
C ILE A 221 22.99 9.70 11.23
N ASP A 222 23.21 9.65 12.55
CA ASP A 222 24.55 9.50 13.13
C ASP A 222 25.05 8.06 12.93
N LEU A 223 25.77 7.84 11.82
CA LEU A 223 26.29 6.52 11.45
C LEU A 223 27.25 5.92 12.49
N PRO A 224 28.22 6.67 13.07
CA PRO A 224 29.04 6.17 14.17
C PRO A 224 28.22 5.70 15.38
N ALA A 225 27.26 6.52 15.84
CA ALA A 225 26.43 6.15 16.98
C ALA A 225 25.57 4.92 16.66
N ALA A 226 24.92 4.88 15.49
CA ALA A 226 24.12 3.75 15.05
C ALA A 226 24.94 2.45 15.02
N LYS A 227 26.14 2.45 14.41
CA LYS A 227 27.04 1.28 14.33
C LYS A 227 27.51 0.78 15.69
N SER A 228 27.61 1.66 16.68
CA SER A 228 28.00 1.29 18.04
C SER A 228 26.86 0.73 18.89
N HIS A 229 25.61 0.83 18.41
CA HIS A 229 24.44 0.37 19.14
C HIS A 229 24.37 -1.17 19.15
N PRO A 230 24.03 -1.83 20.28
CA PRO A 230 23.96 -3.30 20.35
C PRO A 230 22.96 -3.93 19.37
N ASP A 231 21.84 -3.25 19.13
CA ASP A 231 20.79 -3.68 18.19
C ASP A 231 21.01 -3.13 16.76
N PHE A 232 22.21 -2.66 16.43
CA PHE A 232 22.52 -2.19 15.08
C PHE A 232 22.22 -3.30 14.06
N PRO A 233 21.40 -3.04 13.03
CA PRO A 233 20.84 -4.12 12.24
C PRO A 233 21.75 -4.57 11.08
N GLY A 234 22.98 -4.05 11.02
CA GLY A 234 23.96 -4.36 9.97
C GLY A 234 23.96 -3.35 8.82
N LEU A 235 24.95 -3.48 7.95
CA LEU A 235 25.13 -2.68 6.74
C LEU A 235 26.02 -3.47 5.78
N GLU A 236 25.77 -3.41 4.48
CA GLU A 236 26.66 -3.99 3.46
C GLU A 236 27.19 -2.93 2.50
N ALA A 237 26.34 -1.99 2.11
CA ALA A 237 26.73 -0.89 1.23
C ALA A 237 27.49 0.18 2.03
N PRO A 238 28.69 0.59 1.56
CA PRO A 238 29.43 1.66 2.22
C PRO A 238 28.62 2.96 2.18
N ARG A 239 28.53 3.63 3.33
CA ARG A 239 27.83 4.91 3.47
C ARG A 239 28.71 5.95 4.14
N THR A 240 28.73 7.13 3.53
CA THR A 240 29.32 8.34 4.12
C THR A 240 28.26 9.23 4.77
N GLU A 241 27.02 9.13 4.30
CA GLU A 241 25.84 9.80 4.84
C GLU A 241 24.62 8.90 4.74
N ALA A 242 23.58 9.21 5.51
CA ALA A 242 22.25 8.62 5.42
C ALA A 242 21.25 9.59 6.04
N LEU A 243 20.10 9.78 5.39
CA LEU A 243 19.03 10.65 5.88
C LEU A 243 17.82 9.82 6.33
N GLY A 244 17.30 10.16 7.51
CA GLY A 244 16.00 9.69 7.97
C GLY A 244 14.92 10.70 7.61
N LEU A 245 13.75 10.20 7.21
CA LEU A 245 12.59 11.01 6.87
C LEU A 245 11.31 10.42 7.49
N VAL A 246 10.65 11.23 8.32
CA VAL A 246 9.28 10.97 8.77
C VAL A 246 8.41 12.17 8.46
N ALA A 247 7.26 11.95 7.84
CA ALA A 247 6.22 12.94 7.69
C ALA A 247 4.97 12.49 8.45
N TRP A 248 4.15 13.40 8.96
CA TRP A 248 2.92 13.03 9.64
C TRP A 248 1.79 14.03 9.44
N TRP A 249 0.59 13.54 9.68
CA TRP A 249 -0.65 14.30 9.60
C TRP A 249 -1.76 13.62 10.43
N GLY A 250 -2.77 14.38 10.84
CA GLY A 250 -3.93 13.88 11.60
C GLY A 250 -4.10 14.57 12.95
N GLY A 251 -4.97 13.99 13.80
CA GLY A 251 -5.23 14.44 15.16
C GLY A 251 -4.40 13.69 16.21
N GLU A 252 -4.52 14.14 17.47
CA GLU A 252 -3.81 13.56 18.63
C GLU A 252 -4.72 12.71 19.53
N ASN A 253 -6.01 12.59 19.20
CA ASN A 253 -7.05 12.01 20.06
C ASN A 253 -7.47 10.59 19.64
N GLY A 254 -6.63 9.90 18.88
CA GLY A 254 -6.87 8.55 18.37
C GLY A 254 -5.55 7.78 18.17
N PRO A 255 -5.61 6.54 17.67
CA PRO A 255 -4.41 5.73 17.50
C PRO A 255 -3.53 6.24 16.36
N THR A 256 -2.25 5.89 16.40
CA THR A 256 -1.24 6.26 15.40
C THR A 256 -0.93 5.08 14.49
N LEU A 257 -1.22 5.20 13.20
CA LEU A 257 -0.83 4.22 12.18
C LEU A 257 0.50 4.62 11.55
N VAL A 258 1.46 3.68 11.48
CA VAL A 258 2.70 3.88 10.73
C VAL A 258 2.59 3.24 9.35
N LEU A 259 2.89 4.03 8.32
CA LEU A 259 3.09 3.58 6.96
C LEU A 259 4.58 3.66 6.66
N ASN A 260 5.28 2.54 6.76
CA ASN A 260 6.73 2.45 6.56
C ASN A 260 7.03 1.91 5.17
N GLY A 261 8.08 2.43 4.51
CA GLY A 261 8.55 1.87 3.25
C GLY A 261 9.92 2.42 2.87
N HIS A 262 10.73 1.60 2.23
CA HIS A 262 12.09 1.97 1.85
C HIS A 262 12.13 2.71 0.50
N ILE A 263 13.11 3.61 0.38
CA ILE A 263 13.32 4.43 -0.83
C ILE A 263 14.53 3.97 -1.63
N ASP A 264 15.43 3.23 -0.99
CA ASP A 264 16.60 2.67 -1.64
C ASP A 264 16.23 1.49 -2.53
N VAL A 265 17.08 1.20 -3.50
CA VAL A 265 16.88 0.12 -4.46
C VAL A 265 18.20 -0.62 -4.69
N VAL A 266 18.15 -1.92 -4.98
CA VAL A 266 19.35 -2.63 -5.46
C VAL A 266 19.85 -2.11 -6.82
N PRO A 267 21.14 -2.34 -7.16
CA PRO A 267 21.66 -2.05 -8.49
C PRO A 267 20.82 -2.68 -9.62
N PRO A 268 20.78 -2.06 -10.82
CA PRO A 268 19.97 -2.57 -11.94
C PRO A 268 20.57 -3.83 -12.59
N GLY A 269 21.80 -4.21 -12.26
CA GLY A 269 22.51 -5.31 -12.89
C GLY A 269 22.93 -5.00 -14.33
N ASP A 270 22.90 -6.01 -15.20
CA ASP A 270 23.30 -5.88 -16.61
C ASP A 270 22.25 -5.08 -17.42
N LEU A 271 22.63 -3.86 -17.80
CA LEU A 271 21.78 -2.94 -18.56
C LEU A 271 21.34 -3.49 -19.92
N ASN A 272 22.07 -4.45 -20.51
CA ASN A 272 21.67 -5.04 -21.80
C ASN A 272 20.44 -5.95 -21.69
N GLN A 273 20.10 -6.39 -20.48
CA GLN A 273 18.91 -7.21 -20.23
C GLN A 273 17.65 -6.36 -20.00
N TRP A 274 17.81 -5.04 -19.89
CA TRP A 274 16.70 -4.12 -19.77
C TRP A 274 16.20 -3.67 -21.13
N LYS A 275 14.89 -3.70 -21.29
CA LYS A 275 14.21 -3.01 -22.39
C LYS A 275 14.16 -1.54 -22.00
N GLY A 276 15.14 -0.74 -22.42
CA GLY A 276 15.22 0.69 -22.10
C GLY A 276 15.89 0.99 -20.75
N ASP A 277 15.83 2.26 -20.34
CA ASP A 277 16.48 2.74 -19.11
C ASP A 277 15.74 2.23 -17.85
N PRO A 278 16.43 1.55 -16.91
CA PRO A 278 15.87 1.08 -15.64
C PRO A 278 15.24 2.17 -14.78
N PHE A 279 15.64 3.43 -14.92
CA PHE A 279 15.15 4.53 -14.07
C PHE A 279 14.16 5.46 -14.80
N SER A 280 13.72 5.09 -16.00
CA SER A 280 12.81 5.93 -16.80
C SER A 280 11.35 5.95 -16.34
N GLY A 281 10.91 4.95 -15.56
CA GLY A 281 9.49 4.80 -15.22
C GLY A 281 8.60 4.58 -16.45
N ARG A 282 9.07 3.88 -17.50
CA ARG A 282 8.31 3.68 -18.74
C ARG A 282 6.94 3.06 -18.45
N ILE A 283 5.88 3.65 -19.02
CA ILE A 283 4.53 3.09 -18.95
C ILE A 283 4.24 2.28 -20.22
N GLU A 284 3.84 1.03 -20.05
CA GLU A 284 3.48 0.15 -21.16
C GLU A 284 2.46 -0.91 -20.70
N ASN A 285 1.35 -1.06 -21.43
CA ASN A 285 0.31 -2.07 -21.16
C ASN A 285 -0.20 -2.05 -19.70
N GLY A 286 -0.48 -0.87 -19.16
CA GLY A 286 -1.02 -0.71 -17.80
C GLY A 286 -0.01 -0.98 -16.68
N ARG A 287 1.30 -0.96 -16.97
CA ARG A 287 2.39 -1.20 -16.02
C ARG A 287 3.39 -0.07 -16.06
N VAL A 288 3.96 0.25 -14.90
CA VAL A 288 5.12 1.14 -14.77
C VAL A 288 6.36 0.28 -14.63
N TYR A 289 7.28 0.36 -15.58
CA TYR A 289 8.54 -0.37 -15.58
C TYR A 289 9.66 0.50 -15.01
N GLY A 290 10.49 -0.10 -14.16
CA GLY A 290 11.71 0.52 -13.65
C GLY A 290 12.22 -0.15 -12.38
N ARG A 291 13.51 -0.01 -12.10
CA ARG A 291 14.11 -0.46 -10.85
C ARG A 291 13.46 0.28 -9.68
N GLY A 292 12.91 -0.47 -8.75
CA GLY A 292 12.18 0.01 -7.58
C GLY A 292 10.70 0.32 -7.83
N SER A 293 10.21 0.14 -9.06
CA SER A 293 8.78 0.34 -9.36
C SER A 293 7.91 -0.64 -8.57
N CYS A 294 8.37 -1.88 -8.42
CA CYS A 294 7.78 -2.92 -7.61
C CYS A 294 8.35 -2.90 -6.19
N ASP A 295 9.67 -2.71 -6.04
CA ASP A 295 10.40 -2.96 -4.79
C ASP A 295 11.23 -1.75 -4.28
N MET A 296 10.68 -0.86 -3.45
CA MET A 296 9.26 -0.77 -3.11
C MET A 296 8.67 0.63 -3.33
N LYS A 297 9.28 1.46 -4.19
CA LYS A 297 8.83 2.85 -4.43
C LYS A 297 7.37 2.92 -4.88
N GLY A 298 6.85 1.91 -5.59
CA GLY A 298 5.41 1.80 -5.89
C GLY A 298 4.54 1.80 -4.63
N GLY A 299 4.87 0.94 -3.66
CA GLY A 299 4.20 0.90 -2.36
C GLY A 299 4.41 2.19 -1.54
N LEU A 300 5.61 2.76 -1.55
CA LEU A 300 5.90 4.04 -0.90
C LEU A 300 5.02 5.18 -1.44
N VAL A 301 4.78 5.20 -2.75
CA VAL A 301 3.87 6.15 -3.39
C VAL A 301 2.40 5.87 -3.01
N CYS A 302 1.98 4.61 -2.89
CA CYS A 302 0.65 4.26 -2.38
C CYS A 302 0.40 4.82 -0.97
N ASN A 303 1.40 4.76 -0.07
CA ASN A 303 1.30 5.35 1.26
C ASN A 303 1.03 6.85 1.20
N LEU A 304 1.82 7.59 0.41
CA LEU A 304 1.67 9.04 0.25
C LEU A 304 0.28 9.41 -0.29
N PHE A 305 -0.13 8.76 -1.39
CA PHE A 305 -1.39 9.07 -2.06
C PHE A 305 -2.61 8.66 -1.24
N ALA A 306 -2.50 7.67 -0.37
CA ALA A 306 -3.56 7.33 0.56
C ALA A 306 -3.80 8.48 1.56
N ILE A 307 -2.74 9.04 2.15
CA ILE A 307 -2.87 10.16 3.09
C ILE A 307 -3.34 11.43 2.36
N LYS A 308 -2.75 11.71 1.19
CA LYS A 308 -3.13 12.86 0.36
C LYS A 308 -4.61 12.83 -0.04
N ALA A 309 -5.13 11.68 -0.48
CA ALA A 309 -6.54 11.56 -0.87
C ALA A 309 -7.50 11.85 0.31
N ILE A 310 -7.16 11.44 1.53
CA ILE A 310 -7.95 11.74 2.74
C ILE A 310 -7.89 13.24 3.04
N LYS A 311 -6.70 13.82 2.99
CA LYS A 311 -6.47 15.25 3.24
C LYS A 311 -7.21 16.13 2.22
N ASP A 312 -7.11 15.83 0.94
CA ASP A 312 -7.74 16.57 -0.16
C ASP A 312 -9.27 16.48 -0.11
N ALA A 313 -9.81 15.37 0.41
CA ALA A 313 -11.24 15.20 0.65
C ALA A 313 -11.75 15.97 1.89
N GLY A 314 -10.86 16.63 2.65
CA GLY A 314 -11.22 17.40 3.84
C GLY A 314 -11.62 16.55 5.04
N ILE A 315 -11.34 15.24 5.02
CA ILE A 315 -11.67 14.34 6.13
C ILE A 315 -10.70 14.61 7.28
N LYS A 316 -11.21 14.88 8.48
CA LYS A 316 -10.37 15.07 9.67
C LYS A 316 -10.23 13.77 10.45
N LEU A 317 -8.99 13.33 10.66
CA LEU A 317 -8.69 12.15 11.46
C LEU A 317 -8.66 12.49 12.95
N LYS A 318 -9.18 11.59 13.79
CA LYS A 318 -9.05 11.66 15.26
C LYS A 318 -7.63 11.30 15.70
N GLY A 319 -7.10 10.23 15.13
CA GLY A 319 -5.73 9.77 15.31
C GLY A 319 -4.76 10.31 14.25
N LYS A 320 -3.57 9.73 14.24
CA LYS A 320 -2.42 10.22 13.45
C LYS A 320 -1.94 9.16 12.47
N VAL A 321 -1.44 9.60 11.32
CA VAL A 321 -0.68 8.74 10.42
C VAL A 321 0.76 9.24 10.33
N LEU A 322 1.71 8.33 10.55
CA LEU A 322 3.13 8.57 10.31
C LEU A 322 3.52 7.91 8.99
N PHE A 323 4.04 8.68 8.06
CA PHE A 323 4.71 8.19 6.87
C PHE A 323 6.20 8.13 7.14
N GLN A 324 6.81 6.95 6.99
CA GLN A 324 8.26 6.78 7.12
C GLN A 324 8.84 6.36 5.77
N SER A 325 9.74 7.19 5.24
CA SER A 325 10.60 6.81 4.13
C SER A 325 11.98 6.49 4.69
N VAL A 326 12.42 5.25 4.49
CA VAL A 326 13.62 4.73 5.13
C VAL A 326 14.67 4.33 4.09
N VAL A 327 15.93 4.37 4.51
CA VAL A 327 17.09 4.02 3.69
C VAL A 327 17.72 2.73 4.19
N GLY A 328 18.37 2.01 3.28
CA GLY A 328 19.14 0.82 3.59
C GLY A 328 18.35 -0.35 4.11
N GLU A 329 17.10 -0.54 3.67
CA GLU A 329 16.35 -1.77 3.94
C GLU A 329 17.09 -2.97 3.34
N GLU A 330 17.51 -2.81 2.08
CA GLU A 330 18.12 -3.81 1.20
C GLU A 330 19.41 -4.44 1.75
N ASP A 331 20.05 -3.80 2.73
CA ASP A 331 21.31 -4.24 3.31
C ASP A 331 21.35 -4.26 4.85
N GLY A 332 20.24 -3.95 5.52
CA GLY A 332 20.17 -4.09 6.97
C GLY A 332 19.01 -3.41 7.69
N GLY A 333 18.25 -2.49 7.10
CA GLY A 333 17.18 -1.75 7.78
C GLY A 333 17.64 -0.52 8.58
N LEU A 334 18.72 0.15 8.15
CA LEU A 334 19.30 1.30 8.86
C LEU A 334 18.26 2.40 9.13
N GLY A 335 17.46 2.76 8.13
CA GLY A 335 16.51 3.86 8.21
C GLY A 335 15.38 3.59 9.21
N THR A 336 14.76 2.40 9.17
CA THR A 336 13.74 2.01 10.16
C THR A 336 14.33 1.91 11.55
N PHE A 337 15.53 1.37 11.70
CA PHE A 337 16.23 1.41 12.98
C PHE A 337 16.41 2.86 13.48
N ALA A 338 16.85 3.76 12.61
CA ALA A 338 17.04 5.17 12.98
C ALA A 338 15.73 5.88 13.33
N THR A 339 14.62 5.59 12.65
CA THR A 339 13.31 6.18 13.01
C THR A 339 12.88 5.74 14.42
N LEU A 340 13.12 4.46 14.76
CA LEU A 340 12.86 3.93 16.10
C LEU A 340 13.79 4.55 17.16
N GLN A 341 15.08 4.72 16.87
CA GLN A 341 16.01 5.38 17.80
C GLN A 341 15.66 6.86 18.02
N ARG A 342 15.10 7.52 16.99
CA ARG A 342 14.64 8.90 17.07
C ARG A 342 13.35 9.07 17.86
N GLY A 343 12.68 7.97 18.22
CA GLY A 343 11.49 7.96 19.08
C GLY A 343 10.16 7.86 18.34
N TYR A 344 10.16 7.74 17.02
CA TYR A 344 8.91 7.53 16.27
C TYR A 344 8.32 6.16 16.59
N ARG A 345 7.05 6.14 17.00
CA ARG A 345 6.27 4.95 17.36
C ARG A 345 4.84 5.09 16.85
N GLY A 346 4.12 3.98 16.78
CA GLY A 346 2.68 3.94 16.55
C GLY A 346 2.05 2.67 17.11
N ASP A 347 0.73 2.58 17.04
CA ASP A 347 -0.06 1.46 17.57
C ASP A 347 -0.09 0.26 16.60
N ALA A 348 0.17 0.50 15.32
CA ALA A 348 0.33 -0.52 14.28
C ALA A 348 1.18 0.03 13.13
N ALA A 349 1.75 -0.86 12.31
CA ALA A 349 2.44 -0.49 11.08
C ALA A 349 2.07 -1.37 9.89
N ILE A 350 2.08 -0.77 8.70
CA ILE A 350 1.90 -1.47 7.42
C ILE A 350 3.07 -1.10 6.51
N ILE A 351 3.67 -2.12 5.90
CA ILE A 351 4.74 -1.96 4.90
C ILE A 351 4.20 -2.44 3.55
N PRO A 352 4.00 -1.57 2.55
CA PRO A 352 3.43 -1.98 1.27
C PRO A 352 4.48 -2.59 0.32
N GLU A 353 5.19 -3.61 0.80
CA GLU A 353 6.06 -4.46 -0.03
C GLU A 353 5.29 -5.18 -1.15
N PRO A 354 5.97 -5.71 -2.18
CA PRO A 354 5.30 -6.37 -3.29
C PRO A 354 4.75 -7.76 -2.95
N THR A 355 3.56 -7.78 -2.35
CA THR A 355 2.92 -8.98 -1.79
C THR A 355 1.80 -9.55 -2.65
N GLU A 356 1.64 -9.11 -3.90
CA GLU A 356 0.53 -9.50 -4.79
C GLU A 356 -0.84 -9.23 -4.16
N MET A 357 -0.93 -8.13 -3.40
CA MET A 357 -2.10 -7.77 -2.59
C MET A 357 -2.51 -8.85 -1.57
N GLN A 358 -1.59 -9.73 -1.19
CA GLN A 358 -1.76 -10.68 -0.08
C GLN A 358 -1.24 -10.06 1.22
N ILE A 359 -1.69 -10.59 2.35
CA ILE A 359 -1.20 -10.17 3.67
C ILE A 359 -0.01 -11.04 4.05
N ILE A 360 1.14 -10.42 4.33
CA ILE A 360 2.29 -11.09 4.92
C ILE A 360 2.34 -10.73 6.41
N SER A 361 1.91 -11.66 7.27
CA SER A 361 1.89 -11.47 8.72
C SER A 361 3.15 -11.99 9.42
N ALA A 362 4.04 -12.66 8.68
CA ALA A 362 5.30 -13.18 9.19
C ALA A 362 6.42 -13.11 8.14
N CYS A 363 7.61 -12.68 8.55
CA CYS A 363 8.82 -12.72 7.73
C CYS A 363 9.88 -13.56 8.45
N ALA A 364 10.53 -14.45 7.69
CA ALA A 364 11.75 -15.10 8.13
C ALA A 364 12.88 -14.07 8.29
N GLY A 365 13.99 -14.49 8.86
CA GLY A 365 15.19 -13.67 8.92
C GLY A 365 16.29 -14.17 8.00
N ALA A 366 17.42 -13.48 8.04
CA ALA A 366 18.60 -13.73 7.25
C ALA A 366 19.85 -13.16 7.93
N LEU A 367 20.95 -13.91 7.91
CA LEU A 367 22.25 -13.43 8.38
C LEU A 367 23.28 -13.59 7.28
N THR A 368 24.04 -12.54 7.01
CA THR A 368 25.17 -12.58 6.09
C THR A 368 26.42 -13.06 6.82
N PHE A 369 27.07 -14.11 6.29
CA PHE A 369 28.29 -14.69 6.84
C PHE A 369 29.44 -14.65 5.84
N ARG A 370 30.65 -14.67 6.37
CA ARG A 370 31.91 -14.89 5.66
C ARG A 370 32.71 -15.97 6.36
N LEU A 371 33.26 -16.89 5.58
CA LEU A 371 34.17 -17.95 6.00
C LEU A 371 35.54 -17.69 5.38
N LYS A 372 36.60 -17.80 6.19
CA LYS A 372 37.98 -17.85 5.70
C LYS A 372 38.62 -19.16 6.12
N LEU A 373 39.20 -19.86 5.15
CA LEU A 373 39.88 -21.13 5.33
C LEU A 373 41.35 -20.97 4.96
N THR A 374 42.21 -21.52 5.82
CA THR A 374 43.67 -21.57 5.61
C THR A 374 44.10 -23.02 5.40
N GLY A 375 44.85 -23.25 4.33
CA GLY A 375 45.45 -24.53 3.95
C GLY A 375 46.98 -24.40 3.89
N LEU A 376 47.60 -25.26 3.10
CA LEU A 376 49.05 -25.29 2.93
C LEU A 376 49.39 -25.46 1.45
N ALA A 377 50.10 -24.48 0.89
CA ALA A 377 50.50 -24.52 -0.50
C ALA A 377 51.60 -25.57 -0.72
N ALA A 378 51.52 -26.25 -1.86
CA ALA A 378 52.57 -27.15 -2.37
C ALA A 378 52.52 -27.15 -3.90
N HIS A 379 53.61 -27.59 -4.54
CA HIS A 379 53.58 -27.84 -5.98
C HIS A 379 52.54 -28.91 -6.31
N ALA A 380 51.72 -28.72 -7.36
CA ALA A 380 50.61 -29.63 -7.65
C ALA A 380 51.04 -31.10 -7.87
N SER A 381 52.24 -31.36 -8.38
CA SER A 381 52.78 -32.72 -8.51
C SER A 381 53.05 -33.40 -7.16
N ASN A 382 53.27 -32.61 -6.11
CA ASN A 382 53.56 -33.06 -4.75
C ASN A 382 52.38 -32.69 -3.82
N ARG A 383 51.14 -32.84 -4.32
CA ARG A 383 49.94 -32.35 -3.62
C ARG A 383 49.76 -32.84 -2.18
N LEU A 384 50.36 -33.98 -1.82
CA LEU A 384 50.30 -34.54 -0.47
C LEU A 384 51.19 -33.80 0.54
N ASP A 385 52.11 -32.96 0.08
CA ASP A 385 52.92 -32.08 0.92
C ASP A 385 52.14 -30.81 1.34
N GLY A 386 50.95 -30.59 0.77
CA GLY A 386 50.08 -29.44 1.06
C GLY A 386 48.71 -29.85 1.59
N VAL A 387 47.88 -28.85 1.85
CA VAL A 387 46.49 -29.01 2.29
C VAL A 387 45.58 -28.11 1.46
N SER A 388 44.75 -28.75 0.64
CA SER A 388 43.81 -28.07 -0.26
C SER A 388 42.61 -27.51 0.51
N VAL A 389 42.47 -26.19 0.55
CA VAL A 389 41.28 -25.53 1.12
C VAL A 389 40.00 -25.88 0.38
N ILE A 390 40.07 -26.24 -0.91
CA ILE A 390 38.89 -26.67 -1.69
C ILE A 390 38.36 -27.99 -1.14
N GLU A 391 39.25 -28.93 -0.82
CA GLU A 391 38.87 -30.23 -0.24
C GLU A 391 38.32 -30.05 1.18
N LYS A 392 38.87 -29.12 1.97
CA LYS A 392 38.33 -28.79 3.30
C LYS A 392 36.97 -28.10 3.22
N PHE A 393 36.79 -27.19 2.26
CA PHE A 393 35.51 -26.52 2.05
C PHE A 393 34.41 -27.49 1.63
N TRP A 394 34.72 -28.58 0.93
CA TRP A 394 33.74 -29.62 0.62
C TRP A 394 33.11 -30.25 1.88
N GLU A 395 33.90 -30.48 2.93
CA GLU A 395 33.40 -30.98 4.21
C GLU A 395 32.52 -29.95 4.92
N ILE A 396 32.93 -28.67 4.89
CA ILE A 396 32.14 -27.55 5.40
C ILE A 396 30.81 -27.42 4.64
N TRP A 397 30.84 -27.49 3.30
CA TRP A 397 29.65 -27.42 2.47
C TRP A 397 28.64 -28.52 2.81
N LYS A 398 29.09 -29.76 3.05
CA LYS A 398 28.21 -30.84 3.51
C LYS A 398 27.57 -30.53 4.86
N ALA A 399 28.30 -29.92 5.80
CA ALA A 399 27.74 -29.50 7.08
C ALA A 399 26.69 -28.37 6.92
N LEU A 400 26.97 -27.39 6.06
CA LEU A 400 26.01 -26.32 5.72
C LEU A 400 24.73 -26.89 5.11
N LYS A 401 24.83 -27.87 4.20
CA LYS A 401 23.65 -28.52 3.61
C LYS A 401 22.83 -29.28 4.65
N ARG A 402 23.46 -30.02 5.55
CA ARG A 402 22.77 -30.67 6.67
C ARG A 402 22.06 -29.66 7.58
N LEU A 403 22.73 -28.55 7.91
CA LEU A 403 22.13 -27.49 8.72
C LEU A 403 20.86 -26.92 8.07
N GLU A 404 20.91 -26.64 6.76
CA GLU A 404 19.72 -26.19 6.01
C GLU A 404 18.59 -27.22 6.06
N GLU A 405 18.90 -28.50 5.85
CA GLU A 405 17.93 -29.59 5.93
C GLU A 405 17.27 -29.65 7.32
N GLU A 406 18.04 -29.59 8.40
CA GLU A 406 17.50 -29.57 9.77
C GLU A 406 16.60 -28.36 10.02
N LYS A 407 17.02 -27.15 9.60
CA LYS A 407 16.21 -25.93 9.75
C LYS A 407 14.86 -26.02 9.04
N ASN A 408 14.80 -26.71 7.90
CA ASN A 408 13.59 -26.82 7.10
C ASN A 408 12.73 -28.05 7.45
N LYS A 409 13.09 -28.84 8.48
CA LYS A 409 12.19 -29.86 9.04
C LYS A 409 11.05 -29.28 9.86
N ILE A 410 11.22 -28.06 10.39
CA ILE A 410 10.21 -27.39 11.21
C ILE A 410 9.11 -26.85 10.28
N SER A 411 7.89 -27.36 10.45
CA SER A 411 6.74 -26.89 9.69
C SER A 411 6.07 -25.70 10.37
N ASN A 412 5.69 -24.71 9.56
CA ASN A 412 4.87 -23.57 9.99
C ASN A 412 3.80 -23.33 8.90
N SER A 413 2.54 -23.14 9.31
CA SER A 413 1.41 -22.96 8.38
C SER A 413 1.60 -21.77 7.44
N LEU A 414 2.14 -20.65 7.95
CA LEU A 414 2.39 -19.44 7.17
C LEU A 414 3.48 -19.66 6.11
N MET A 415 4.40 -20.61 6.34
CA MET A 415 5.50 -20.93 5.44
C MET A 415 5.23 -22.13 4.53
N ALA A 416 4.07 -22.81 4.68
CA ALA A 416 3.77 -24.08 4.03
C ALA A 416 3.79 -24.05 2.49
N ARG A 417 3.66 -22.86 1.88
CA ARG A 417 3.74 -22.70 0.42
C ARG A 417 5.16 -22.81 -0.15
N TYR A 418 6.19 -22.68 0.69
CA TYR A 418 7.58 -22.73 0.29
C TYR A 418 8.15 -24.13 0.51
N LYS A 419 8.81 -24.68 -0.52
CA LYS A 419 9.56 -25.93 -0.39
C LYS A 419 10.80 -25.79 0.51
N LEU A 420 11.34 -24.59 0.57
CA LEU A 420 12.56 -24.25 1.31
C LEU A 420 12.41 -22.85 1.93
N PRO A 421 11.63 -22.70 3.02
CA PRO A 421 11.36 -21.40 3.64
C PRO A 421 12.59 -20.74 4.28
N TYR A 422 13.60 -21.52 4.69
CA TYR A 422 14.79 -21.00 5.37
C TYR A 422 16.06 -21.43 4.63
N PRO A 423 16.32 -20.87 3.44
CA PRO A 423 17.45 -21.29 2.60
C PRO A 423 18.79 -20.83 3.18
N LEU A 424 19.83 -21.64 2.95
CA LEU A 424 21.23 -21.31 3.17
C LEU A 424 21.95 -21.31 1.81
N SER A 425 22.56 -20.19 1.46
CA SER A 425 23.25 -20.02 0.19
C SER A 425 24.67 -19.49 0.38
N VAL A 426 25.62 -20.01 -0.40
CA VAL A 426 26.96 -19.42 -0.57
C VAL A 426 26.95 -18.74 -1.93
N GLY A 427 27.00 -17.41 -1.93
CA GLY A 427 26.92 -16.59 -3.14
C GLY A 427 28.29 -16.25 -3.73
N ILE A 428 29.33 -16.18 -2.89
CA ILE A 428 30.71 -15.86 -3.30
C ILE A 428 31.63 -16.99 -2.84
N LEU A 429 32.48 -17.46 -3.74
CA LEU A 429 33.52 -18.44 -3.45
C LEU A 429 34.79 -18.09 -4.24
N GLN A 430 35.88 -17.82 -3.54
CA GLN A 430 37.18 -17.48 -4.13
C GLN A 430 38.26 -18.37 -3.52
N ALA A 431 39.05 -19.06 -4.34
CA ALA A 431 40.07 -19.98 -3.86
C ALA A 431 41.27 -20.11 -4.81
N GLY A 432 42.46 -20.17 -4.24
CA GLY A 432 43.72 -20.34 -4.99
C GLY A 432 44.08 -19.13 -5.87
N ASN A 433 45.32 -19.15 -6.38
CA ASN A 433 45.86 -18.09 -7.23
C ASN A 433 46.71 -18.62 -8.41
N TRP A 434 46.93 -19.94 -8.50
CA TRP A 434 47.75 -20.57 -9.52
C TRP A 434 47.32 -22.02 -9.77
N SER A 435 47.17 -22.43 -11.03
CA SER A 435 46.64 -23.75 -11.40
C SER A 435 47.54 -24.92 -11.00
N SER A 436 48.85 -24.69 -10.88
CA SER A 436 49.85 -25.70 -10.51
C SER A 436 50.30 -25.63 -9.05
N SER A 437 49.48 -25.01 -8.19
CA SER A 437 49.70 -24.95 -6.74
C SER A 437 48.50 -25.57 -6.01
N VAL A 438 48.76 -26.28 -4.91
CA VAL A 438 47.69 -26.64 -3.96
C VAL A 438 47.11 -25.34 -3.38
N PRO A 439 45.79 -25.10 -3.48
CA PRO A 439 45.19 -23.86 -2.99
C PRO A 439 45.20 -23.86 -1.46
N ASP A 440 45.69 -22.76 -0.88
CA ASP A 440 45.93 -22.61 0.55
C ASP A 440 45.08 -21.51 1.20
N GLN A 441 44.27 -20.79 0.41
CA GLN A 441 43.35 -19.77 0.92
C GLN A 441 42.01 -19.87 0.20
N LEU A 442 40.93 -19.79 0.97
CA LEU A 442 39.57 -19.73 0.45
C LEU A 442 38.72 -18.74 1.25
N LEU A 443 37.98 -17.91 0.53
CA LEU A 443 36.95 -17.01 1.04
C LEU A 443 35.60 -17.50 0.52
N ALA A 444 34.63 -17.67 1.42
CA ALA A 444 33.24 -17.93 1.05
C ALA A 444 32.32 -16.93 1.74
N GLU A 445 31.38 -16.33 1.02
CA GLU A 445 30.36 -15.44 1.60
C GLU A 445 28.97 -15.93 1.22
N GLY A 446 28.03 -15.77 2.14
CA GLY A 446 26.71 -16.34 1.99
C GLY A 446 25.67 -15.79 2.95
N ARG A 447 24.46 -16.34 2.81
CA ARG A 447 23.27 -16.01 3.59
C ARG A 447 22.79 -17.25 4.32
N LEU A 448 22.53 -17.12 5.62
CA LEU A 448 21.85 -18.10 6.45
C LEU A 448 20.41 -17.65 6.74
N GLY A 449 19.41 -18.42 6.33
CA GLY A 449 18.02 -18.18 6.72
C GLY A 449 17.79 -18.39 8.22
N VAL A 450 17.05 -17.47 8.85
CA VAL A 450 16.63 -17.54 10.26
C VAL A 450 15.15 -17.91 10.31
N ALA A 451 14.81 -18.97 11.04
CA ALA A 451 13.44 -19.46 11.08
C ALA A 451 12.47 -18.53 11.84
N LEU A 452 11.16 -18.67 11.59
CA LEU A 452 10.16 -17.96 12.38
C LEU A 452 10.25 -18.36 13.86
N GLY A 453 10.37 -17.37 14.75
CA GLY A 453 10.53 -17.59 16.19
C GLY A 453 11.96 -17.96 16.61
N GLU A 454 12.89 -18.13 15.65
CA GLU A 454 14.31 -18.28 15.93
C GLU A 454 14.96 -16.89 16.10
N SER A 455 15.82 -16.76 17.11
CA SER A 455 16.65 -15.55 17.29
C SER A 455 17.89 -15.60 16.39
N PRO A 456 18.40 -14.45 15.90
CA PRO A 456 19.69 -14.37 15.23
C PRO A 456 20.82 -15.08 15.99
N GLN A 457 20.88 -14.92 17.31
CA GLN A 457 21.92 -15.51 18.15
C GLN A 457 21.84 -17.04 18.17
N THR A 458 20.63 -17.60 18.19
CA THR A 458 20.43 -19.05 18.05
C THR A 458 20.93 -19.54 16.69
N ALA A 459 20.55 -18.86 15.61
CA ALA A 459 20.95 -19.24 14.26
C ALA A 459 22.47 -19.22 14.08
N ARG A 460 23.15 -18.19 14.61
CA ARG A 460 24.62 -18.11 14.62
C ARG A 460 25.24 -19.28 15.36
N LYS A 461 24.74 -19.56 16.56
CA LYS A 461 25.28 -20.65 17.40
C LYS A 461 25.13 -22.00 16.72
N GLU A 462 23.98 -22.28 16.10
CA GLU A 462 23.77 -23.53 15.35
C GLU A 462 24.71 -23.65 14.15
N PHE A 463 24.91 -22.55 13.42
CA PHE A 463 25.86 -22.48 12.31
C PHE A 463 27.31 -22.70 12.76
N GLU A 464 27.75 -21.99 13.79
CA GLU A 464 29.09 -22.10 14.36
C GLU A 464 29.33 -23.52 14.91
N MET A 465 28.34 -24.12 15.58
CA MET A 465 28.43 -25.50 16.04
C MET A 465 28.59 -26.51 14.89
N ALA A 466 27.84 -26.33 13.79
CA ALA A 466 27.95 -27.21 12.62
C ALA A 466 29.36 -27.17 11.99
N LEU A 467 29.98 -25.98 11.96
CA LEU A 467 31.34 -25.80 11.42
C LEU A 467 32.42 -26.28 12.38
N ASN A 468 32.24 -26.03 13.68
CA ASN A 468 33.16 -26.51 14.72
C ASN A 468 33.22 -28.04 14.79
N GLU A 469 32.11 -28.73 14.56
CA GLU A 469 32.08 -30.19 14.46
C GLU A 469 32.97 -30.70 13.32
N VAL A 470 32.90 -30.06 12.14
CA VAL A 470 33.79 -30.41 11.00
C VAL A 470 35.25 -30.13 11.36
N CYS A 471 35.54 -28.98 11.98
CA CYS A 471 36.90 -28.65 12.39
C CYS A 471 37.44 -29.65 13.42
N PHE A 472 36.61 -30.13 14.34
CA PHE A 472 37.01 -31.11 15.34
C PHE A 472 37.36 -32.47 14.71
N GLN A 473 36.64 -32.89 13.66
CA GLN A 473 36.82 -34.18 12.99
C GLN A 473 38.00 -34.22 12.01
N ASP A 474 38.51 -33.07 11.56
CA ASP A 474 39.61 -32.98 10.60
C ASP A 474 40.92 -32.50 11.26
N ASP A 475 42.02 -33.25 11.11
CA ASP A 475 43.27 -32.95 11.82
C ASP A 475 43.89 -31.59 11.46
N TRP A 476 43.69 -31.11 10.22
CA TRP A 476 44.21 -29.81 9.80
C TRP A 476 43.32 -28.68 10.31
N LEU A 477 42.00 -28.78 10.11
CA LEU A 477 41.04 -27.76 10.55
C LEU A 477 40.96 -27.67 12.08
N ARG A 478 41.30 -28.72 12.83
CA ARG A 478 41.42 -28.66 14.29
C ARG A 478 42.50 -27.68 14.74
N GLN A 479 43.57 -27.56 13.95
CA GLN A 479 44.69 -26.65 14.21
C GLN A 479 44.53 -25.30 13.51
N HIS A 480 43.77 -25.27 12.42
CA HIS A 480 43.48 -24.10 11.59
C HIS A 480 41.95 -23.97 11.41
N PRO A 481 41.20 -23.63 12.47
CA PRO A 481 39.75 -23.58 12.41
C PRO A 481 39.27 -22.55 11.40
N VAL A 482 38.08 -22.79 10.86
CA VAL A 482 37.42 -21.83 9.96
C VAL A 482 37.15 -20.54 10.71
N GLU A 483 37.63 -19.41 10.19
CA GLU A 483 37.26 -18.10 10.72
C GLU A 483 35.87 -17.73 10.20
N ILE A 484 34.98 -17.33 11.12
CA ILE A 484 33.60 -16.95 10.82
C ILE A 484 33.43 -15.47 11.14
N ASP A 485 32.90 -14.71 10.19
CA ASP A 485 32.65 -13.27 10.31
C ASP A 485 31.19 -12.96 9.91
N TRP A 486 30.49 -12.17 10.74
CA TRP A 486 29.10 -11.77 10.55
C TRP A 486 29.08 -10.28 10.19
N PHE A 487 29.42 -9.96 8.94
CA PHE A 487 29.80 -8.59 8.54
C PHE A 487 28.70 -7.77 7.87
N GLY A 488 27.56 -8.37 7.52
CA GLY A 488 26.50 -7.75 6.73
C GLY A 488 25.18 -7.56 7.47
N GLY A 489 24.08 -7.54 6.71
CA GLY A 489 22.74 -7.35 7.23
C GLY A 489 22.33 -8.42 8.25
N GLN A 490 21.67 -7.98 9.33
CA GLN A 490 21.22 -8.82 10.44
C GLN A 490 19.70 -8.80 10.52
N PHE A 491 19.08 -9.74 9.81
CA PHE A 491 17.65 -9.89 9.76
C PHE A 491 17.18 -10.96 10.74
N ALA A 492 16.62 -10.54 11.88
CA ALA A 492 15.74 -11.38 12.70
C ALA A 492 14.43 -11.72 11.98
N SER A 493 13.73 -12.77 12.45
CA SER A 493 12.36 -13.03 12.05
C SER A 493 11.37 -12.11 12.79
N GLY A 494 10.16 -11.97 12.25
CA GLY A 494 9.08 -11.23 12.90
C GLY A 494 7.72 -11.78 12.48
N GLN A 495 6.74 -11.74 13.39
CA GLN A 495 5.39 -12.21 13.08
C GLN A 495 4.33 -11.59 14.00
N ILE A 496 3.11 -11.50 13.48
CA ILE A 496 1.89 -11.31 14.28
C ILE A 496 0.91 -12.47 13.97
N PRO A 497 0.04 -12.86 14.93
CA PRO A 497 -0.94 -13.92 14.69
C PRO A 497 -1.90 -13.56 13.55
N GLU A 498 -2.37 -14.57 12.81
CA GLU A 498 -3.41 -14.40 11.76
C GLU A 498 -4.71 -13.81 12.33
N THR A 499 -4.96 -14.00 13.63
CA THR A 499 -6.12 -13.47 14.36
C THR A 499 -5.90 -12.07 14.92
N HIS A 500 -4.74 -11.44 14.68
CA HIS A 500 -4.44 -10.12 15.19
C HIS A 500 -5.40 -9.07 14.60
N PRO A 501 -5.90 -8.08 15.39
CA PRO A 501 -6.84 -7.07 14.90
C PRO A 501 -6.38 -6.32 13.64
N LEU A 502 -5.07 -6.07 13.50
CA LEU A 502 -4.50 -5.47 12.29
C LEU A 502 -4.70 -6.35 11.03
N VAL A 503 -4.51 -7.67 11.14
CA VAL A 503 -4.71 -8.59 10.00
C VAL A 503 -6.17 -8.59 9.58
N ILE A 504 -7.08 -8.63 10.56
CA ILE A 504 -8.53 -8.58 10.34
C ILE A 504 -8.91 -7.27 9.66
N LEU A 505 -8.42 -6.12 10.16
CA LEU A 505 -8.70 -4.80 9.59
C LEU A 505 -8.28 -4.70 8.12
N VAL A 506 -7.06 -5.14 7.78
CA VAL A 506 -6.56 -5.10 6.39
C VAL A 506 -7.39 -6.03 5.50
N SER A 507 -7.68 -7.23 5.99
CA SER A 507 -8.47 -8.24 5.27
C SER A 507 -9.89 -7.77 4.98
N GLU A 508 -10.59 -7.22 5.98
CA GLU A 508 -11.93 -6.66 5.87
C GLU A 508 -11.95 -5.38 5.01
N SER A 509 -10.91 -4.54 5.12
CA SER A 509 -10.79 -3.34 4.28
C SER A 509 -10.70 -3.70 2.80
N HIS A 510 -9.83 -4.65 2.44
CA HIS A 510 -9.73 -5.14 1.07
C HIS A 510 -11.03 -5.81 0.62
N GLN A 511 -11.59 -6.73 1.42
CA GLN A 511 -12.81 -7.45 1.07
C GLN A 511 -13.99 -6.52 0.85
N SER A 512 -14.14 -5.50 1.68
CA SER A 512 -15.24 -4.56 1.56
C SER A 512 -15.18 -3.72 0.29
N LEU A 513 -14.01 -3.57 -0.34
CA LEU A 513 -13.81 -2.78 -1.56
C LEU A 513 -13.81 -3.64 -2.83
N PHE A 514 -13.26 -4.85 -2.76
CA PHE A 514 -12.97 -5.69 -3.94
C PHE A 514 -13.73 -7.03 -3.97
N GLY A 515 -14.43 -7.37 -2.87
CA GLY A 515 -15.35 -8.52 -2.80
C GLY A 515 -14.68 -9.86 -2.50
N ASN A 516 -13.38 -9.89 -2.27
CA ASN A 516 -12.61 -11.10 -1.94
C ASN A 516 -11.71 -10.83 -0.71
N TYR A 517 -11.40 -11.87 0.05
CA TYR A 517 -10.40 -11.77 1.12
C TYR A 517 -9.00 -12.02 0.55
N PRO A 518 -8.00 -11.22 0.94
CA PRO A 518 -6.60 -11.54 0.65
C PRO A 518 -6.17 -12.76 1.48
N ALA A 519 -5.34 -13.62 0.93
CA ALA A 519 -4.74 -14.71 1.68
C ALA A 519 -3.70 -14.18 2.66
N VAL A 520 -3.51 -14.90 3.77
CA VAL A 520 -2.53 -14.60 4.80
C VAL A 520 -1.38 -15.61 4.71
N HIS A 521 -0.16 -15.11 4.60
CA HIS A 521 1.04 -15.93 4.41
C HIS A 521 2.23 -15.40 5.22
N GLY A 522 3.27 -16.22 5.27
CA GLY A 522 4.62 -15.79 5.61
C GLY A 522 5.47 -15.51 4.36
N ALA A 523 6.63 -14.90 4.57
CA ALA A 523 7.65 -14.64 3.56
C ALA A 523 9.04 -15.13 4.00
N PRO A 524 9.82 -15.80 3.13
CA PRO A 524 11.11 -16.43 3.47
C PRO A 524 12.29 -15.45 3.50
N TYR A 525 12.01 -14.16 3.23
CA TYR A 525 12.98 -13.09 3.21
C TYR A 525 12.89 -12.24 4.49
N GLY A 526 14.01 -11.58 4.82
CA GLY A 526 14.05 -10.59 5.88
C GLY A 526 13.41 -9.29 5.42
N SER A 527 12.87 -8.51 6.34
CA SER A 527 12.46 -7.13 6.06
C SER A 527 12.49 -6.26 7.32
N ASP A 528 12.19 -4.98 7.16
CA ASP A 528 12.01 -4.03 8.26
C ASP A 528 10.83 -4.33 9.20
N LEU A 529 9.91 -5.25 8.83
CA LEU A 529 8.86 -5.75 9.72
C LEU A 529 9.43 -6.22 11.06
N ARG A 530 10.60 -6.86 11.03
CA ARG A 530 11.27 -7.34 12.24
C ARG A 530 11.68 -6.22 13.19
N LEU A 531 12.05 -5.06 12.66
CA LEU A 531 12.53 -3.93 13.45
C LEU A 531 11.33 -3.26 14.11
N MET A 532 10.27 -3.04 13.33
CA MET A 532 9.01 -2.49 13.84
C MET A 532 8.40 -3.40 14.92
N ASN A 533 8.31 -4.70 14.66
CA ASN A 533 7.73 -5.67 15.58
C ASN A 533 8.66 -5.94 16.78
N GLY A 534 9.90 -6.34 16.54
CA GLY A 534 10.84 -6.77 17.58
C GLY A 534 11.40 -5.62 18.41
N LEU A 535 12.01 -4.61 17.76
CA LEU A 535 12.63 -3.49 18.45
C LEU A 535 11.61 -2.40 18.81
N GLY A 536 10.65 -2.14 17.92
CA GLY A 536 9.62 -1.12 18.11
C GLY A 536 8.47 -1.57 19.01
N GLY A 537 8.21 -2.86 19.14
CA GLY A 537 7.01 -3.40 19.79
C GLY A 537 5.72 -3.08 19.03
N ILE A 538 5.81 -2.75 17.74
CA ILE A 538 4.70 -2.28 16.90
C ILE A 538 4.16 -3.46 16.08
N PRO A 539 2.90 -3.89 16.25
CA PRO A 539 2.29 -4.90 15.40
C PRO A 539 2.37 -4.49 13.93
N THR A 540 3.03 -5.31 13.12
CA THR A 540 3.39 -4.95 11.74
C THR A 540 3.10 -6.10 10.78
N LEU A 541 2.61 -5.78 9.59
CA LEU A 541 2.42 -6.72 8.47
C LEU A 541 2.83 -6.06 7.14
N HIS A 542 3.03 -6.86 6.09
CA HIS A 542 3.12 -6.33 4.73
C HIS A 542 1.82 -6.47 3.96
N TYR A 543 1.52 -5.48 3.13
CA TYR A 543 0.37 -5.47 2.22
C TYR A 543 0.58 -4.43 1.12
N GLY A 544 0.98 -4.85 -0.09
CA GLY A 544 1.37 -3.92 -1.15
C GLY A 544 1.28 -4.45 -2.59
N PRO A 545 1.66 -3.61 -3.56
CA PRO A 545 1.39 -3.82 -4.98
C PRO A 545 2.52 -4.57 -5.69
N GLY A 546 2.21 -5.28 -6.77
CA GLY A 546 3.24 -6.02 -7.51
C GLY A 546 3.67 -7.31 -6.81
N SER A 547 4.73 -7.94 -7.30
CA SER A 547 5.17 -9.28 -6.89
C SER A 547 6.65 -9.30 -6.61
N VAL A 548 7.04 -9.83 -5.44
CA VAL A 548 8.46 -10.08 -5.08
C VAL A 548 9.19 -10.95 -6.11
N THR A 549 8.49 -11.69 -6.97
CA THR A 549 9.11 -12.47 -8.05
C THR A 549 9.75 -11.58 -9.14
N LEU A 550 9.37 -10.31 -9.22
CA LEU A 550 9.95 -9.31 -10.13
C LEU A 550 11.06 -8.49 -9.48
N ALA A 551 11.19 -8.53 -8.16
CA ALA A 551 12.22 -7.84 -7.41
C ALA A 551 13.63 -8.28 -7.86
N HIS A 552 14.56 -7.33 -7.83
CA HIS A 552 15.99 -7.54 -8.12
C HIS A 552 16.31 -8.03 -9.55
N ALA A 553 15.30 -8.16 -10.43
CA ALA A 553 15.45 -8.63 -11.80
C ALA A 553 15.37 -7.50 -12.84
N PRO A 554 15.93 -7.69 -14.05
CA PRO A 554 15.70 -6.79 -15.16
C PRO A 554 14.22 -6.72 -15.57
N ASN A 555 13.79 -5.55 -16.04
CA ASN A 555 12.41 -5.29 -16.45
C ASN A 555 11.38 -5.43 -15.32
N GLU A 556 11.82 -5.15 -14.09
CA GLU A 556 10.93 -4.94 -12.95
C GLU A 556 9.79 -3.98 -13.32
N TYR A 557 8.57 -4.30 -12.89
CA TYR A 557 7.40 -3.47 -13.08
C TYR A 557 6.38 -3.62 -11.96
N VAL A 558 5.52 -2.62 -11.83
CA VAL A 558 4.30 -2.70 -11.02
C VAL A 558 3.06 -2.43 -11.88
N PRO A 559 1.99 -3.23 -11.77
CA PRO A 559 0.71 -2.93 -12.43
C PRO A 559 0.07 -1.67 -11.83
N ILE A 560 -0.43 -0.77 -12.68
CA ILE A 560 -1.13 0.44 -12.23
C ILE A 560 -2.41 0.07 -11.46
N SER A 561 -3.09 -1.01 -11.84
CA SER A 561 -4.25 -1.55 -11.11
C SER A 561 -3.93 -1.92 -9.66
N ASP A 562 -2.73 -2.43 -9.41
CA ASP A 562 -2.30 -2.85 -8.08
C ASP A 562 -2.03 -1.62 -7.23
N LEU A 563 -1.35 -0.60 -7.79
CA LEU A 563 -1.14 0.69 -7.13
C LEU A 563 -2.47 1.30 -6.69
N MET A 564 -3.48 1.32 -7.58
CA MET A 564 -4.80 1.86 -7.27
C MET A 564 -5.55 1.04 -6.21
N THR A 565 -5.45 -0.29 -6.27
CA THR A 565 -6.09 -1.20 -5.31
C THR A 565 -5.51 -1.05 -3.91
N ILE A 566 -4.18 -1.04 -3.80
CA ILE A 566 -3.48 -0.86 -2.53
C ILE A 566 -3.77 0.52 -1.95
N THR A 567 -3.65 1.58 -2.75
CA THR A 567 -3.90 2.96 -2.28
C THR A 567 -5.32 3.11 -1.72
N ARG A 568 -6.34 2.59 -2.43
CA ARG A 568 -7.74 2.62 -1.95
C ARG A 568 -7.94 1.82 -0.67
N THR A 569 -7.28 0.68 -0.54
CA THR A 569 -7.34 -0.13 0.67
C THR A 569 -6.68 0.60 1.84
N LEU A 570 -5.51 1.22 1.63
CA LEU A 570 -4.81 2.02 2.63
C LEU A 570 -5.66 3.22 3.09
N ILE A 571 -6.35 3.91 2.17
CA ILE A 571 -7.29 4.99 2.52
C ILE A 571 -8.33 4.48 3.54
N LYS A 572 -8.97 3.34 3.24
CA LYS A 572 -9.96 2.74 4.14
C LYS A 572 -9.35 2.36 5.48
N ILE A 573 -8.18 1.71 5.47
CA ILE A 573 -7.47 1.31 6.69
C ILE A 573 -7.14 2.53 7.56
N ILE A 574 -6.62 3.62 6.98
CA ILE A 574 -6.29 4.84 7.73
C ILE A 574 -7.56 5.43 8.37
N ILE A 575 -8.66 5.53 7.62
CA ILE A 575 -9.94 6.07 8.11
C ILE A 575 -10.48 5.22 9.27
N ASP A 576 -10.51 3.90 9.10
CA ASP A 576 -11.08 2.98 10.09
C ASP A 576 -10.18 2.84 11.34
N PHE A 577 -8.86 2.83 11.16
CA PHE A 577 -7.89 2.72 12.25
C PHE A 577 -7.80 4.02 13.05
N CYS A 578 -7.50 5.14 12.39
CA CYS A 578 -7.28 6.42 13.05
C CYS A 578 -8.59 7.05 13.53
N GLY A 579 -9.73 6.64 12.94
CA GLY A 579 -11.04 7.23 13.16
C GLY A 579 -11.18 8.62 12.55
N VAL A 580 -12.42 9.05 12.34
CA VAL A 580 -12.76 10.39 11.82
C VAL A 580 -13.49 11.23 12.85
N GLU A 581 -13.25 12.54 12.84
CA GLU A 581 -14.04 13.50 13.62
C GLU A 581 -15.48 13.53 13.10
N GLU A 582 -16.46 13.58 14.01
CA GLU A 582 -17.85 13.81 13.61
C GLU A 582 -18.02 15.30 13.27
N GLU A 583 -18.63 15.62 12.14
CA GLU A 583 -19.05 17.01 11.85
C GLU A 583 -20.07 17.44 12.92
N VAL A 584 -19.72 18.48 13.68
CA VAL A 584 -20.55 19.07 14.76
C VAL A 584 -21.73 19.84 14.20
#